data_AF-A0A7C5GKQ9-F1
#
_entry.id   AF-A0A7C5GKQ9-F1
#
_cell.length_a   1.000
_cell.length_b   1.000
_cell.length_c   1.000
_cell.angle_alpha   90.00
_cell.angle_beta   90.00
_cell.angle_gamma   90.00
#
_symmetry.space_group_name_H-M   'P 1'
#
loop_
_entity.id
_entity.type
_entity.pdbx_description
1 polymer ?
#
loop_
_entity_poly.entity_id
_entity_poly.type
_entity_poly.pdbx_seq_one_letter_code
_entity_poly.pdbx_strand_id
1 'polypeptide(L)'
;MNFQKLDKLKAKLNIYRPLDYKIVKNLREDLLLRWTYNSNAIEGNTLTLNETKVALEGITVGGKSLREHFEVINHKEAIEFVESLVK
;
A
#
# COMPACT_ATOMS: atom_id res chain seq x y z
N MET A 1 -14.57 5.16 -22.89
CA MET A 1 -14.39 5.84 -21.59
C MET A 1 -13.73 7.18 -21.83
N ASN A 2 -14.23 8.27 -21.22
CA ASN A 2 -13.61 9.60 -21.30
C ASN A 2 -12.69 9.81 -20.08
N PHE A 3 -11.39 9.98 -20.33
CA PHE A 3 -10.36 10.13 -19.28
C PHE A 3 -9.89 11.59 -19.07
N GLN A 4 -10.50 12.57 -19.73
CA GLN A 4 -10.06 13.98 -19.68
C GLN A 4 -9.93 14.55 -18.25
N LYS A 5 -10.77 14.09 -17.31
CA LYS A 5 -10.67 14.49 -15.91
C LYS A 5 -9.38 13.96 -15.24
N LEU A 6 -9.02 12.71 -15.50
CA LEU A 6 -7.79 12.09 -15.00
C LEU A 6 -6.56 12.78 -15.58
N ASP A 7 -6.57 13.09 -16.88
CA ASP A 7 -5.47 13.82 -17.53
C ASP A 7 -5.26 15.20 -16.92
N LYS A 8 -6.35 15.95 -16.67
CA LYS A 8 -6.29 17.26 -15.99
C LYS A 8 -5.71 17.16 -14.58
N LEU A 9 -6.11 16.15 -13.81
CA LEU A 9 -5.60 15.93 -12.45
C LEU A 9 -4.12 15.54 -12.47
N LYS A 10 -3.70 14.67 -13.40
CA LYS A 10 -2.29 14.27 -13.58
C LYS A 10 -1.44 15.46 -14.00
N ALA A 11 -1.91 16.28 -14.94
CA ALA A 11 -1.22 17.50 -15.36
C ALA A 11 -1.05 18.46 -14.19
N LYS A 12 -2.10 18.69 -13.39
CA LYS A 12 -2.02 19.51 -12.18
C LYS A 12 -1.01 18.97 -11.16
N LEU A 13 -1.00 17.65 -10.91
CA LEU A 13 -0.03 17.02 -10.01
C LEU A 13 1.41 17.20 -10.50
N ASN A 14 1.65 17.07 -11.81
CA ASN A 14 2.98 17.21 -12.39
C ASN A 14 3.60 18.60 -12.16
N ILE A 15 2.77 19.66 -12.09
CA ILE A 15 3.23 21.03 -11.83
C ILE A 15 3.88 21.16 -10.44
N TYR A 16 3.48 20.33 -9.48
CA TYR A 16 4.03 20.36 -8.11
C TYR A 16 5.27 19.46 -7.93
N ARG A 17 5.74 18.77 -8.98
CA ARG A 17 6.91 17.87 -8.88
C ARG A 17 8.23 18.63 -9.14
N PRO A 18 9.35 18.27 -8.48
CA PRO A 18 9.47 17.21 -7.47
C PRO A 18 8.84 17.63 -6.13
N LEU A 19 8.17 16.68 -5.48
CA LEU A 19 7.67 16.86 -4.11
C LEU A 19 8.81 16.63 -3.12
N ASP A 20 8.71 17.23 -1.93
CA ASP A 20 9.66 16.98 -0.84
C ASP A 20 9.77 15.48 -0.53
N TYR A 21 11.01 14.99 -0.38
CA TYR A 21 11.28 13.57 -0.16
C TYR A 21 10.54 13.00 1.05
N LYS A 22 10.41 13.76 2.16
CA LYS A 22 9.68 13.31 3.35
C LYS A 22 8.19 13.14 3.05
N ILE A 23 7.61 14.04 2.26
CA ILE A 23 6.22 13.94 1.82
C ILE A 23 6.03 12.69 0.96
N VAL A 24 6.92 12.48 -0.02
CA VAL A 24 6.86 11.29 -0.90
C VAL A 24 7.02 10.00 -0.10
N LYS A 25 7.95 9.95 0.85
CA LYS A 25 8.18 8.80 1.73
C LYS A 25 6.93 8.48 2.56
N ASN A 26 6.35 9.49 3.23
CA ASN A 26 5.15 9.30 4.04
C ASN A 26 3.96 8.84 3.20
N LEU A 27 3.79 9.41 1.99
CA LEU A 27 2.75 8.98 1.06
C LEU A 27 2.94 7.53 0.62
N ARG A 28 4.18 7.11 0.33
CA ARG A 28 4.48 5.72 -0.04
C ARG A 28 4.15 4.75 1.09
N GLU A 29 4.59 5.04 2.31
CA GLU A 29 4.35 4.17 3.47
C GLU A 29 2.85 3.98 3.73
N ASP A 30 2.08 5.06 3.67
CA ASP A 30 0.63 5.01 3.83
C ASP A 30 -0.07 4.31 2.65
N LEU A 31 0.35 4.55 1.41
CA LEU A 31 -0.19 3.86 0.23
C LEU A 31 0.10 2.36 0.28
N LEU A 32 1.30 1.95 0.69
CA LEU A 32 1.69 0.55 0.82
C LEU A 32 0.82 -0.14 1.87
N LEU A 33 0.63 0.47 3.04
CA LEU A 33 -0.25 -0.05 4.09
C LEU A 33 -1.68 -0.22 3.56
N ARG A 34 -2.25 0.82 2.94
CA ARG A 34 -3.63 0.79 2.44
C ARG A 34 -3.80 -0.18 1.28
N TRP A 35 -2.82 -0.30 0.39
CA TRP A 35 -2.87 -1.23 -0.71
C TRP A 35 -2.86 -2.67 -0.20
N THR A 36 -1.92 -3.02 0.68
CA THR A 36 -1.85 -4.35 1.29
C THR A 36 -3.13 -4.71 2.04
N TYR A 37 -3.67 -3.80 2.86
CA TYR A 37 -4.92 -4.01 3.56
C TYR A 37 -6.09 -4.27 2.60
N ASN A 38 -6.35 -3.36 1.65
CA ASN A 38 -7.52 -3.46 0.79
C ASN A 38 -7.44 -4.65 -0.17
N SER A 39 -6.24 -4.97 -0.69
CA SER A 39 -6.05 -6.11 -1.60
C SER A 39 -6.36 -7.43 -0.90
N ASN A 40 -5.76 -7.66 0.25
CA ASN A 40 -5.99 -8.89 1.01
C ASN A 40 -7.43 -8.97 1.54
N ALA A 41 -8.04 -7.85 1.91
CA ALA A 41 -9.43 -7.81 2.36
C ALA A 41 -10.42 -8.21 1.25
N ILE A 42 -10.15 -7.88 -0.02
CA ILE A 42 -10.95 -8.34 -1.17
C ILE A 42 -10.90 -9.87 -1.28
N GLU A 43 -9.79 -10.49 -0.92
CA GLU A 43 -9.58 -11.94 -0.96
C GLU A 43 -10.01 -12.67 0.33
N GLY A 44 -10.55 -11.93 1.31
CA GLY A 44 -11.14 -12.49 2.53
C GLY A 44 -10.25 -12.45 3.77
N ASN A 45 -9.10 -11.79 3.72
CA ASN A 45 -8.29 -11.52 4.90
C ASN A 45 -9.05 -10.60 5.87
N THR A 46 -9.02 -10.92 7.16
CA THR A 46 -9.88 -10.26 8.16
C THR A 46 -9.16 -9.26 9.06
N LEU A 47 -7.86 -9.02 8.87
CA LEU A 47 -7.13 -8.00 9.63
C LEU A 47 -7.72 -6.62 9.32
N THR A 48 -8.01 -5.83 10.34
CA THR A 48 -8.32 -4.41 10.19
C THR A 48 -7.09 -3.62 9.74
N LEU A 49 -7.27 -2.39 9.27
CA LEU A 49 -6.14 -1.53 8.85
C LEU A 49 -5.06 -1.38 9.94
N ASN A 50 -5.47 -1.24 11.21
CA ASN A 50 -4.53 -1.14 12.32
C ASN A 50 -3.82 -2.47 12.60
N GLU A 51 -4.54 -3.59 12.53
CA GLU A 51 -3.95 -4.93 12.68
C GLU A 51 -2.97 -5.25 11.54
N THR A 52 -3.29 -4.87 10.30
CA THR A 52 -2.38 -4.97 9.15
C THR A 52 -1.10 -4.17 9.40
N LYS A 53 -1.22 -2.95 9.93
CA LYS A 53 -0.05 -2.13 10.28
C LYS A 53 0.84 -2.83 11.31
N VAL A 54 0.25 -3.33 12.39
CA VAL A 54 0.94 -4.06 13.45
C VAL A 54 1.60 -5.34 12.91
N ALA A 55 0.91 -6.08 12.02
CA ALA A 55 1.47 -7.26 11.37
C ALA A 55 2.68 -6.94 10.47
N LEU A 56 2.65 -5.81 9.74
CA LEU A 56 3.79 -5.35 8.94
C LEU A 56 4.99 -4.90 9.78
N GLU A 57 4.78 -4.57 11.05
CA GLU A 57 5.84 -4.31 12.04
C GLU A 57 6.40 -5.60 12.66
N GLY A 58 5.89 -6.77 12.25
CA GLY A 58 6.34 -8.10 12.71
C GLY A 58 5.66 -8.58 14.00
N ILE A 59 4.59 -7.91 14.43
CA ILE A 59 3.84 -8.27 15.64
C ILE A 59 2.63 -9.11 15.25
N THR A 60 2.43 -10.24 15.94
CA THR A 60 1.25 -11.09 15.72
C THR A 60 0.01 -10.53 16.42
N VAL A 61 -1.14 -10.70 15.78
CA VAL A 61 -2.46 -10.25 16.21
C VAL A 61 -3.24 -11.46 16.73
N GLY A 62 -3.67 -11.38 17.99
CA GLY A 62 -4.47 -12.44 18.61
C GLY A 62 -5.80 -12.68 17.89
N GLY A 63 -6.18 -13.95 17.75
CA GLY A 63 -7.43 -14.32 17.08
C GLY A 63 -7.39 -14.29 15.55
N LYS A 64 -6.24 -13.99 14.95
CA LYS A 64 -6.01 -14.04 13.50
C LYS A 64 -5.09 -15.21 13.14
N SER A 65 -5.28 -15.79 11.96
CA SER A 65 -4.47 -16.93 11.53
C SER A 65 -3.07 -16.48 11.11
N LEU A 66 -2.05 -17.33 11.29
CA LEU A 66 -0.70 -17.04 10.76
C LEU A 66 -0.71 -16.88 9.23
N ARG A 67 -1.61 -17.59 8.54
CA ARG A 67 -1.81 -17.42 7.10
C ARG A 67 -2.15 -15.99 6.74
N GLU A 68 -3.11 -15.37 7.42
CA GLU A 68 -3.50 -13.98 7.14
C GLU A 68 -2.35 -12.99 7.40
N HIS A 69 -1.50 -13.25 8.39
CA HIS A 69 -0.30 -12.44 8.63
C HIS A 69 0.71 -12.59 7.50
N PHE A 70 0.95 -13.84 7.05
CA PHE A 70 1.84 -14.09 5.93
C PHE A 70 1.33 -13.48 4.64
N GLU A 71 0.02 -13.50 4.38
CA GLU A 71 -0.57 -12.80 3.23
C GLU A 71 -0.28 -11.29 3.27
N VAL A 72 -0.35 -10.66 4.45
CA VAL A 72 -0.01 -9.23 4.61
C VAL A 72 1.48 -8.97 4.35
N ILE A 73 2.36 -9.79 4.90
CA ILE A 73 3.81 -9.67 4.74
C ILE A 73 4.20 -9.90 3.28
N ASN A 74 3.74 -11.00 2.69
CA ASN A 74 4.06 -11.38 1.31
C ASN A 74 3.54 -10.35 0.30
N HIS A 75 2.36 -9.74 0.55
CA HIS A 75 1.84 -8.72 -0.35
C HIS A 75 2.70 -7.44 -0.32
N LYS A 76 3.18 -7.01 0.86
CA LYS A 76 4.17 -5.92 0.95
C LYS A 76 5.43 -6.28 0.15
N GLU A 77 5.98 -7.47 0.36
CA GLU A 77 7.20 -7.92 -0.34
C GLU A 77 7.02 -7.95 -1.85
N ALA A 78 5.83 -8.36 -2.33
CA ALA A 78 5.50 -8.34 -3.75
C ALA A 78 5.48 -6.91 -4.32
N ILE A 79 4.92 -5.94 -3.58
CA ILE A 79 4.95 -4.52 -3.98
C ILE A 79 6.40 -4.03 -4.08
N GLU A 80 7.20 -4.27 -3.04
CA GLU A 80 8.61 -3.83 -2.99
C GLU A 80 9.43 -4.48 -4.13
N PHE A 81 9.16 -5.75 -4.43
CA PHE A 81 9.76 -6.44 -5.56
C PHE A 81 9.39 -5.75 -6.89
N VAL A 82 8.12 -5.46 -7.15
CA VAL A 82 7.70 -4.77 -8.39
C VAL A 82 8.34 -3.38 -8.49
N GLU A 83 8.38 -2.62 -7.39
CA GLU A 83 9.05 -1.32 -7.37
C GLU A 83 10.54 -1.43 -7.68
N SER A 84 11.21 -2.51 -7.27
CA SER A 84 12.63 -2.74 -7.59
C SER A 84 12.87 -3.01 -9.08
N LEU A 85 11.87 -3.46 -9.82
CA LEU A 85 11.96 -3.73 -11.27
C LEU A 85 11.83 -2.45 -12.11
N VAL A 86 11.18 -1.42 -11.58
CA VAL A 86 10.92 -0.16 -12.28
C VAL A 86 12.04 0.83 -11.95
N LYS A 87 12.83 1.20 -12.96
CA LYS A 87 13.90 2.21 -12.86
C LYS A 87 13.36 3.62 -12.99
#